data_AF-A0A1A8REP8-F1
#
_entry.id   AF-A0A1A8REP8-F1
#
_cell.length_a   1.000
_cell.length_b   1.000
_cell.length_c   1.000
_cell.angle_alpha   90.00
_cell.angle_beta   90.00
_cell.angle_gamma   90.00
#
_symmetry.space_group_name_H-M   'P 1'
#
loop_
_entity.id
_entity.type
_entity.pdbx_description
1 polymer ?
#
loop_
_entity_poly.entity_id
_entity_poly.type
_entity_poly.pdbx_seq_one_letter_code
_entity_poly.pdbx_strand_id
1 'polypeptide(L)'
;EASKNGHKEAVALLLAKNADANKPTKLGLLPLHEAAQRGHHEIVSLLVSVTSRATLRHSWISPLHLAAEHDRHDVAAVLLKAGVDVNATLAHGHSVRYADGRATALYFAVASGGTKTVEVLLNAGANLSLDPISPVLMAARRGCVSTTSLLLERGADVNARIPSFPSTFPAIVALCTNNLSLLKCVLKNGCDALSCFTCVHSGAPHPPPEGVQNDCLLPLNCNGTPGRTIQFCEWISTPVVCERVGPVLDLLLEHVGHVQLCSKLIQLLDSRDEWHDVKRKSSSPRPLLHLCRVTIRTQMGRNRLRSIAGLPLPDRLIRYLSLADWN
;
A
#
# COMPACT_ATOMS: atom_id res chain seq x y z
N GLU A 1 -2.27 12.86 -33.10
CA GLU A 1 -3.24 13.99 -33.10
C GLU A 1 -4.69 13.58 -32.85
N ALA A 2 -5.42 13.00 -33.82
CA ALA A 2 -6.86 12.73 -33.63
C ALA A 2 -7.16 11.93 -32.33
N SER A 3 -6.42 10.85 -32.09
CA SER A 3 -6.55 10.04 -30.86
C SER A 3 -6.15 10.77 -29.58
N LYS A 4 -5.20 11.70 -29.65
CA LYS A 4 -4.72 12.49 -28.51
C LYS A 4 -5.74 13.54 -28.10
N ASN A 5 -6.38 14.18 -29.07
CA ASN A 5 -7.32 15.28 -28.88
C ASN A 5 -8.78 14.83 -28.73
N GLY A 6 -9.06 13.52 -28.79
CA GLY A 6 -10.41 13.00 -28.57
C GLY A 6 -11.34 13.08 -29.79
N HIS A 7 -10.80 13.24 -31.00
CA HIS A 7 -11.61 13.35 -32.23
C HIS A 7 -11.99 11.97 -32.76
N LYS A 8 -13.02 11.35 -32.17
CA LYS A 8 -13.48 10.00 -32.50
C LYS A 8 -13.86 9.84 -33.97
N GLU A 9 -14.62 10.78 -34.53
CA GLU A 9 -15.08 10.73 -35.91
C GLU A 9 -13.90 10.79 -36.87
N ALA A 10 -12.90 11.63 -36.56
CA ALA A 10 -11.66 11.70 -37.34
C ALA A 10 -10.88 10.39 -37.26
N VAL A 11 -10.79 9.74 -36.08
CA VAL A 11 -10.15 8.43 -35.96
C VAL A 11 -10.89 7.38 -36.78
N ALA A 12 -12.23 7.31 -36.69
CA ALA A 12 -13.03 6.37 -37.45
C ALA A 12 -12.86 6.57 -38.97
N LEU A 13 -12.89 7.83 -39.44
CA LEU A 13 -12.66 8.17 -40.85
C LEU A 13 -11.26 7.75 -41.32
N LEU A 14 -10.23 8.02 -40.52
CA LEU A 14 -8.85 7.65 -40.84
C LEU A 14 -8.71 6.11 -40.95
N LEU A 15 -9.28 5.36 -40.01
CA LEU A 15 -9.28 3.89 -40.06
C LEU A 15 -10.03 3.37 -41.29
N ALA A 16 -11.17 3.97 -41.64
CA ALA A 16 -11.93 3.62 -42.84
C ALA A 16 -11.16 3.93 -44.15
N LYS A 17 -10.17 4.83 -44.10
CA LYS A 17 -9.23 5.14 -45.19
C LYS A 17 -7.90 4.39 -45.06
N ASN A 18 -7.86 3.29 -44.31
CA ASN A 18 -6.69 2.43 -44.11
C ASN A 18 -5.47 3.16 -43.52
N ALA A 19 -5.70 4.21 -42.72
CA ALA A 19 -4.62 4.83 -41.96
C ALA A 19 -4.01 3.80 -41.00
N ASP A 20 -2.68 3.74 -40.97
CA ASP A 20 -1.96 2.80 -40.13
C ASP A 20 -1.99 3.23 -38.65
N ALA A 21 -2.82 2.55 -37.86
CA ALA A 21 -2.95 2.74 -36.42
C ALA A 21 -1.72 2.26 -35.62
N ASN A 22 -0.74 1.64 -36.27
CA ASN A 22 0.46 1.08 -35.64
C ASN A 22 1.71 1.95 -35.80
N LYS A 23 1.58 3.16 -36.35
CA LYS A 23 2.71 4.10 -36.46
C LYS A 23 3.04 4.72 -35.10
N PRO A 24 4.24 4.48 -34.55
CA PRO A 24 4.64 5.07 -33.28
C PRO A 24 5.05 6.54 -33.43
N THR A 25 4.88 7.30 -32.36
CA THR A 25 5.50 8.63 -32.21
C THR A 25 7.00 8.51 -32.00
N LYS A 26 7.72 9.64 -31.96
CA LYS A 26 9.16 9.69 -31.62
C LYS A 26 9.48 9.08 -30.25
N LEU A 27 8.49 9.00 -29.35
CA LEU A 27 8.61 8.40 -28.02
C LEU A 27 8.29 6.90 -28.01
N GLY A 28 8.03 6.29 -29.17
CA GLY A 28 7.62 4.90 -29.29
C GLY A 28 6.18 4.62 -28.89
N LEU A 29 5.34 5.67 -28.76
CA LEU A 29 3.94 5.54 -28.35
C LEU A 29 3.02 5.46 -29.57
N LEU A 30 2.12 4.48 -29.57
CA LEU A 30 1.07 4.32 -30.59
C LEU A 30 -0.14 5.23 -30.33
N PRO A 31 -0.99 5.51 -31.34
CA PRO A 31 -2.27 6.19 -31.15
C PRO A 31 -3.15 5.63 -30.01
N LEU A 32 -3.10 4.32 -29.78
CA LEU A 32 -3.79 3.66 -28.67
C LEU A 32 -3.27 4.12 -27.29
N HIS A 33 -1.96 4.36 -27.16
CA HIS A 33 -1.36 4.88 -25.91
C HIS A 33 -1.84 6.30 -25.62
N GLU A 34 -1.84 7.18 -26.63
CA GLU A 34 -2.31 8.56 -26.49
C GLU A 34 -3.79 8.62 -26.09
N ALA A 35 -4.64 7.82 -26.73
CA ALA A 35 -6.06 7.72 -26.37
C ALA A 35 -6.23 7.20 -24.93
N ALA A 36 -5.45 6.19 -24.54
CA ALA A 36 -5.53 5.59 -23.21
C ALA A 36 -5.09 6.56 -22.12
N GLN A 37 -3.99 7.28 -22.32
CA GLN A 37 -3.48 8.30 -21.41
C GLN A 37 -4.50 9.44 -21.18
N ARG A 38 -5.17 9.85 -22.25
CA ARG A 38 -6.10 10.99 -22.26
C ARG A 38 -7.52 10.62 -21.80
N GLY A 39 -7.83 9.33 -21.67
CA GLY A 39 -9.15 8.87 -21.20
C GLY A 39 -10.20 8.69 -22.29
N HIS A 40 -9.80 8.66 -23.57
CA HIS A 40 -10.72 8.59 -24.71
C HIS A 40 -11.18 7.14 -24.97
N HIS A 41 -11.99 6.58 -24.06
CA HIS A 41 -12.39 5.17 -24.07
C HIS A 41 -13.09 4.72 -25.36
N GLU A 42 -13.88 5.59 -26.00
CA GLU A 42 -14.50 5.28 -27.29
C GLU A 42 -13.46 5.12 -28.41
N ILE A 43 -12.42 5.96 -28.41
CA ILE A 43 -11.30 5.85 -29.36
C ILE A 43 -10.48 4.60 -29.08
N VAL A 44 -10.25 4.28 -27.79
CA VAL A 44 -9.59 3.04 -27.38
C VAL A 44 -10.36 1.83 -27.90
N SER A 45 -11.69 1.83 -27.83
CA SER A 45 -12.53 0.76 -28.37
C SER A 45 -12.38 0.59 -29.89
N LEU A 46 -12.19 1.67 -30.64
CA LEU A 46 -11.92 1.60 -32.09
C LEU A 46 -10.52 1.08 -32.40
N LEU A 47 -9.53 1.47 -31.60
CA LEU A 47 -8.12 1.19 -31.87
C LEU A 47 -7.65 -0.18 -31.36
N VAL A 48 -8.25 -0.71 -30.29
CA VAL A 48 -7.74 -1.92 -29.61
C VAL A 48 -7.75 -3.16 -30.52
N SER A 49 -8.74 -3.29 -31.40
CA SER A 49 -8.88 -4.42 -32.32
C SER A 49 -7.96 -4.35 -33.54
N VAL A 50 -7.57 -3.13 -33.95
CA VAL A 50 -6.71 -2.87 -35.13
C VAL A 50 -5.23 -2.67 -34.77
N THR A 51 -4.93 -2.54 -33.47
CA THR A 51 -3.55 -2.39 -32.99
C THR A 51 -2.89 -3.75 -32.86
N SER A 52 -1.73 -3.91 -33.50
CA SER A 52 -0.94 -5.13 -33.44
C SER A 52 -0.34 -5.35 -32.05
N ARG A 53 -0.46 -6.59 -31.53
CA ARG A 53 0.18 -6.97 -30.27
C ARG A 53 1.71 -6.93 -30.35
N ALA A 54 2.29 -7.18 -31.53
CA ALA A 54 3.73 -7.12 -31.72
C ALA A 54 4.26 -5.69 -31.58
N THR A 55 3.55 -4.70 -32.16
CA THR A 55 3.95 -3.29 -32.05
C THR A 55 3.77 -2.76 -30.63
N LEU A 56 2.72 -3.19 -29.92
CA LEU A 56 2.55 -2.86 -28.50
C LEU A 56 3.71 -3.34 -27.62
N ARG A 57 4.28 -4.52 -27.92
CA ARG A 57 5.44 -5.06 -27.18
C ARG A 57 6.74 -4.29 -27.41
N HIS A 58 6.84 -3.54 -28.51
CA HIS A 58 7.99 -2.66 -28.77
C HIS A 58 7.89 -1.32 -28.05
N SER A 59 6.70 -0.94 -27.55
CA SER A 59 6.55 0.22 -26.68
C SER A 59 7.08 -0.10 -25.26
N TRP A 60 7.74 0.86 -24.65
CA TRP A 60 8.33 0.71 -23.32
C TRP A 60 7.29 0.64 -22.18
N ILE A 61 6.05 1.04 -22.46
CA ILE A 61 4.92 1.09 -21.53
C ILE A 61 3.66 0.64 -22.26
N SER A 62 2.75 -0.06 -21.59
CA SER A 62 1.48 -0.48 -22.20
C SER A 62 0.39 0.60 -22.07
N PRO A 63 -0.65 0.59 -22.92
CA PRO A 63 -1.79 1.50 -22.78
C PRO A 63 -2.49 1.38 -21.42
N LEU A 64 -2.48 0.19 -20.81
CA LEU A 64 -3.08 -0.06 -19.50
C LEU A 64 -2.31 0.65 -18.37
N HIS A 65 -0.97 0.69 -18.45
CA HIS A 65 -0.15 1.45 -17.50
C HIS A 65 -0.45 2.96 -17.57
N LEU A 66 -0.56 3.51 -18.79
CA LEU A 66 -0.91 4.93 -18.96
C LEU A 66 -2.34 5.24 -18.48
N ALA A 67 -3.28 4.34 -18.72
CA ALA A 67 -4.63 4.47 -18.18
C ALA A 67 -4.62 4.47 -16.64
N ALA A 68 -3.83 3.58 -16.03
CA ALA A 68 -3.66 3.50 -14.58
C ALA A 68 -2.99 4.75 -13.99
N GLU A 69 -1.91 5.22 -14.60
CA GLU A 69 -1.17 6.42 -14.15
C GLU A 69 -2.06 7.67 -14.14
N HIS A 70 -3.02 7.76 -15.05
CA HIS A 70 -3.91 8.92 -15.19
C HIS A 70 -5.35 8.70 -14.69
N ASP A 71 -5.60 7.63 -13.93
CA ASP A 71 -6.91 7.26 -13.38
C ASP A 71 -8.05 7.16 -14.43
N ARG A 72 -7.74 6.60 -15.59
CA ARG A 72 -8.67 6.39 -16.71
C ARG A 72 -9.37 5.02 -16.58
N HIS A 73 -10.20 4.88 -15.56
CA HIS A 73 -10.90 3.63 -15.25
C HIS A 73 -11.78 3.09 -16.40
N ASP A 74 -12.46 3.95 -17.17
CA ASP A 74 -13.25 3.52 -18.34
C ASP A 74 -12.36 2.93 -19.44
N VAL A 75 -11.22 3.56 -19.69
CA VAL A 75 -10.20 3.04 -20.62
C VAL A 75 -9.66 1.70 -20.12
N ALA A 76 -9.30 1.61 -18.84
CA ALA A 76 -8.80 0.38 -18.24
C ALA A 76 -9.82 -0.75 -18.42
N ALA A 77 -11.11 -0.50 -18.15
CA ALA A 77 -12.18 -1.46 -18.34
C ALA A 77 -12.30 -1.92 -19.80
N VAL A 78 -12.23 -1.01 -20.78
CA VAL A 78 -12.25 -1.35 -22.21
C VAL A 78 -11.05 -2.21 -22.60
N LEU A 79 -9.84 -1.84 -22.17
CA LEU A 79 -8.61 -2.60 -22.47
C LEU A 79 -8.66 -4.02 -21.88
N LEU A 80 -9.13 -4.17 -20.64
CA LEU A 80 -9.25 -5.46 -19.97
C LEU A 80 -10.30 -6.35 -20.64
N LYS A 81 -11.46 -5.77 -21.04
CA LYS A 81 -12.48 -6.48 -21.82
C LYS A 81 -11.96 -6.95 -23.18
N ALA A 82 -11.01 -6.23 -23.77
CA ALA A 82 -10.34 -6.62 -25.02
C ALA A 82 -9.25 -7.69 -24.83
N GLY A 83 -9.06 -8.21 -23.60
CA GLY A 83 -8.11 -9.27 -23.29
C GLY A 83 -6.66 -8.78 -23.14
N VAL A 84 -6.45 -7.52 -22.77
CA VAL A 84 -5.14 -7.06 -22.31
C VAL A 84 -4.83 -7.72 -20.97
N ASP A 85 -3.63 -8.28 -20.84
CA ASP A 85 -3.18 -8.89 -19.59
C ASP A 85 -3.04 -7.81 -18.49
N VAL A 86 -3.83 -7.95 -17.42
CA VAL A 86 -3.82 -7.06 -16.26
C VAL A 86 -2.49 -7.10 -15.51
N ASN A 87 -1.77 -8.22 -15.59
CA ASN A 87 -0.52 -8.48 -14.89
C ASN A 87 0.71 -8.25 -15.76
N ALA A 88 0.54 -7.68 -16.96
CA ALA A 88 1.66 -7.29 -17.80
C ALA A 88 2.54 -6.28 -17.06
N THR A 89 3.84 -6.57 -16.97
CA THR A 89 4.82 -5.73 -16.30
C THR A 89 5.65 -4.91 -17.30
N LEU A 90 6.13 -3.75 -16.87
CA LEU A 90 7.21 -3.07 -17.57
C LEU A 90 8.44 -3.97 -17.68
N ALA A 91 9.21 -3.80 -18.76
CA ALA A 91 10.53 -4.41 -18.84
C ALA A 91 11.43 -3.88 -17.71
N HIS A 92 12.31 -4.73 -17.17
CA HIS A 92 13.15 -4.38 -16.03
C HIS A 92 13.92 -3.06 -16.22
N GLY A 93 14.49 -2.83 -17.41
CA GLY A 93 15.20 -1.59 -17.72
C GLY A 93 14.34 -0.31 -17.68
N HIS A 94 13.01 -0.43 -17.79
CA HIS A 94 12.09 0.69 -17.63
C HIS A 94 11.59 0.83 -16.19
N SER A 95 11.35 -0.28 -15.50
CA SER A 95 10.97 -0.29 -14.08
C SER A 95 12.03 0.37 -13.20
N VAL A 96 13.33 0.11 -13.45
CA VAL A 96 14.45 0.71 -12.69
C VAL A 96 14.59 2.23 -12.89
N ARG A 97 13.91 2.83 -13.88
CA ARG A 97 13.86 4.30 -14.05
C ARG A 97 13.02 4.97 -12.95
N TYR A 98 12.19 4.20 -12.25
CA TYR A 98 11.46 4.66 -11.08
C TYR A 98 12.21 4.23 -9.82
N ALA A 99 12.34 5.14 -8.85
CA ALA A 99 13.03 4.84 -7.59
C ALA A 99 12.39 3.66 -6.83
N ASP A 100 11.07 3.49 -6.95
CA ASP A 100 10.31 2.41 -6.34
C ASP A 100 10.24 1.13 -7.18
N GLY A 101 10.91 1.09 -8.34
CA GLY A 101 10.96 -0.08 -9.20
C GLY A 101 9.59 -0.53 -9.72
N ARG A 102 8.58 0.34 -9.73
CA ARG A 102 7.21 -0.02 -10.14
C ARG A 102 7.19 -0.68 -11.52
N ALA A 103 6.34 -1.69 -11.67
CA ALA A 103 6.28 -2.49 -12.88
C ALA A 103 4.85 -2.79 -13.33
N THR A 104 3.86 -2.87 -12.44
CA THR A 104 2.48 -3.23 -12.82
C THR A 104 1.56 -2.02 -12.99
N ALA A 105 0.55 -2.14 -13.85
CA ALA A 105 -0.51 -1.13 -13.95
C ALA A 105 -1.20 -0.87 -12.60
N LEU A 106 -1.37 -1.90 -11.75
CA LEU A 106 -1.94 -1.73 -10.41
C LEU A 106 -1.12 -0.77 -9.57
N TYR A 107 0.21 -0.93 -9.52
CA TYR A 107 1.06 -0.04 -8.75
C TYR A 107 1.05 1.39 -9.30
N PHE A 108 1.02 1.56 -10.61
CA PHE A 108 0.86 2.89 -11.23
C PHE A 108 -0.45 3.57 -10.78
N ALA A 109 -1.57 2.84 -10.75
CA ALA A 109 -2.86 3.38 -10.27
C ALA A 109 -2.83 3.74 -8.78
N VAL A 110 -2.18 2.92 -7.94
CA VAL A 110 -2.03 3.23 -6.52
C VAL A 110 -1.14 4.46 -6.32
N ALA A 111 -0.02 4.55 -7.03
CA ALA A 111 0.94 5.65 -6.92
C ALA A 111 0.34 6.99 -7.38
N SER A 112 -0.50 6.98 -8.43
CA SER A 112 -1.22 8.17 -8.89
C SER A 112 -2.40 8.54 -7.97
N GLY A 113 -2.95 7.56 -7.24
CA GLY A 113 -4.11 7.73 -6.38
C GLY A 113 -5.45 7.45 -7.05
N GLY A 114 -5.43 6.79 -8.21
CA GLY A 114 -6.62 6.44 -8.98
C GLY A 114 -7.43 5.30 -8.36
N THR A 115 -8.24 5.63 -7.34
CA THR A 115 -9.03 4.66 -6.55
C THR A 115 -9.95 3.80 -7.43
N LYS A 116 -10.65 4.42 -8.40
CA LYS A 116 -11.54 3.73 -9.33
C LYS A 116 -10.78 2.78 -10.25
N THR A 117 -9.62 3.22 -10.75
CA THR A 117 -8.80 2.38 -11.62
C THR A 117 -8.20 1.20 -10.86
N VAL A 118 -7.79 1.40 -9.59
CA VAL A 118 -7.37 0.31 -8.70
C VAL A 118 -8.49 -0.73 -8.57
N GLU A 119 -9.73 -0.31 -8.32
CA GLU A 119 -10.86 -1.23 -8.20
C GLU A 119 -11.09 -2.05 -9.49
N VAL A 120 -11.08 -1.39 -10.65
CA VAL A 120 -11.19 -2.05 -11.96
C VAL A 120 -10.09 -3.10 -12.16
N LEU A 121 -8.84 -2.76 -11.86
CA LEU A 121 -7.70 -3.67 -12.00
C LEU A 121 -7.80 -4.87 -11.05
N LEU A 122 -8.18 -4.63 -9.79
CA LEU A 122 -8.37 -5.71 -8.81
C LEU A 122 -9.55 -6.62 -9.19
N ASN A 123 -10.64 -6.07 -9.74
CA ASN A 123 -11.77 -6.86 -10.24
C ASN A 123 -11.38 -7.72 -11.45
N ALA A 124 -10.39 -7.29 -12.23
CA ALA A 124 -9.84 -8.04 -13.34
C ALA A 124 -8.74 -9.05 -12.93
N GLY A 125 -8.44 -9.20 -11.64
CA GLY A 125 -7.47 -10.18 -11.15
C GLY A 125 -6.02 -9.68 -11.12
N ALA A 126 -5.80 -8.39 -10.93
CA ALA A 126 -4.46 -7.84 -10.71
C ALA A 126 -3.79 -8.48 -9.49
N ASN A 127 -2.56 -8.95 -9.68
CA ASN A 127 -1.75 -9.58 -8.64
C ASN A 127 -1.04 -8.52 -7.78
N LEU A 128 -1.08 -8.73 -6.46
CA LEU A 128 -0.57 -7.82 -5.44
C LEU A 128 0.91 -8.01 -5.12
N SER A 129 1.57 -9.05 -5.67
CA SER A 129 2.94 -9.45 -5.32
C SER A 129 3.97 -9.26 -6.44
N LEU A 130 3.59 -8.65 -7.56
CA LEU A 130 4.48 -8.54 -8.73
C LEU A 130 5.44 -7.34 -8.66
N ASP A 131 5.08 -6.28 -7.93
CA ASP A 131 5.95 -5.13 -7.75
C ASP A 131 6.97 -5.37 -6.63
N PRO A 132 8.19 -4.81 -6.74
CA PRO A 132 9.22 -4.93 -5.70
C PRO A 132 8.77 -4.41 -4.33
N ILE A 133 7.91 -3.39 -4.33
CA ILE A 133 7.31 -2.80 -3.15
C ILE A 133 5.82 -3.12 -3.20
N SER A 134 5.26 -3.64 -2.10
CA SER A 134 3.83 -3.97 -2.03
C SER A 134 2.96 -2.73 -2.30
N PRO A 135 1.93 -2.82 -3.16
CA PRO A 135 1.00 -1.72 -3.44
C PRO A 135 0.35 -1.15 -2.17
N VAL A 136 0.14 -1.96 -1.12
CA VAL A 136 -0.41 -1.49 0.16
C VAL A 136 0.51 -0.47 0.84
N LEU A 137 1.83 -0.68 0.77
CA LEU A 137 2.80 0.25 1.35
C LEU A 137 2.77 1.59 0.61
N MET A 138 2.62 1.56 -0.72
CA MET A 138 2.42 2.78 -1.51
C MET A 138 1.09 3.48 -1.19
N ALA A 139 -0.01 2.74 -1.05
CA ALA A 139 -1.30 3.29 -0.65
C ALA A 139 -1.24 3.94 0.75
N ALA A 140 -0.55 3.29 1.69
CA ALA A 140 -0.31 3.80 3.03
C ALA A 140 0.56 5.06 3.03
N ARG A 141 1.64 5.10 2.24
CA ARG A 141 2.47 6.30 2.06
C ARG A 141 1.68 7.48 1.51
N ARG A 142 0.68 7.25 0.66
CA ARG A 142 -0.23 8.31 0.18
C ARG A 142 -1.30 8.71 1.20
N GLY A 143 -1.42 8.01 2.32
CA GLY A 143 -2.46 8.25 3.32
C GLY A 143 -3.87 7.84 2.86
N CYS A 144 -4.00 7.01 1.82
CA CYS A 144 -5.30 6.69 1.23
C CYS A 144 -5.94 5.48 1.93
N VAL A 145 -6.80 5.75 2.92
CA VAL A 145 -7.50 4.70 3.69
C VAL A 145 -8.36 3.81 2.80
N SER A 146 -9.10 4.38 1.86
CA SER A 146 -9.98 3.62 0.95
C SER A 146 -9.22 2.61 0.09
N THR A 147 -8.13 3.05 -0.56
CA THR A 147 -7.29 2.15 -1.36
C THR A 147 -6.59 1.09 -0.50
N THR A 148 -6.11 1.48 0.68
CA THR A 148 -5.49 0.53 1.62
C THR A 148 -6.50 -0.53 2.08
N SER A 149 -7.72 -0.15 2.47
CA SER A 149 -8.78 -1.10 2.84
C SER A 149 -9.08 -2.06 1.70
N LEU A 150 -9.28 -1.52 0.49
CA LEU A 150 -9.57 -2.32 -0.70
C LEU A 150 -8.46 -3.34 -1.00
N LEU A 151 -7.19 -2.93 -0.97
CA LEU A 151 -6.06 -3.85 -1.20
C LEU A 151 -5.98 -4.94 -0.11
N LEU A 152 -6.22 -4.59 1.15
CA LEU A 152 -6.23 -5.53 2.27
C LEU A 152 -7.40 -6.53 2.17
N GLU A 153 -8.57 -6.07 1.75
CA GLU A 153 -9.74 -6.91 1.45
C GLU A 153 -9.43 -7.91 0.32
N ARG A 154 -8.68 -7.48 -0.70
CA ARG A 154 -8.26 -8.33 -1.84
C ARG A 154 -7.06 -9.23 -1.56
N GLY A 155 -6.60 -9.30 -0.32
CA GLY A 155 -5.59 -10.31 0.05
C GLY A 155 -4.22 -9.76 0.38
N ALA A 156 -3.97 -8.46 0.22
CA ALA A 156 -2.61 -7.94 0.33
C ALA A 156 -1.98 -8.16 1.71
N ASP A 157 -0.68 -8.40 1.74
CA ASP A 157 0.06 -8.57 2.99
C ASP A 157 0.31 -7.21 3.65
N VAL A 158 -0.37 -6.99 4.77
CA VAL A 158 -0.22 -5.79 5.61
C VAL A 158 1.17 -5.68 6.24
N ASN A 159 1.86 -6.79 6.44
CA ASN A 159 3.18 -6.84 7.08
C ASN A 159 4.30 -6.99 6.05
N ALA A 160 4.05 -6.58 4.80
CA ALA A 160 5.06 -6.53 3.74
C ALA A 160 6.25 -5.66 4.17
N ARG A 161 7.44 -6.07 3.74
CA ARG A 161 8.70 -5.37 4.03
C ARG A 161 9.01 -4.32 2.97
N ILE A 162 9.75 -3.29 3.36
CA ILE A 162 10.33 -2.31 2.44
C ILE A 162 11.83 -2.65 2.30
N PRO A 163 12.35 -2.94 1.10
CA PRO A 163 13.76 -3.27 0.91
C PRO A 163 14.74 -2.20 1.42
N SER A 164 14.44 -0.91 1.19
CA SER A 164 15.23 0.22 1.69
C SER A 164 15.10 0.49 3.20
N PHE A 165 14.16 -0.17 3.88
CA PHE A 165 13.90 0.03 5.31
C PHE A 165 13.77 -1.32 6.03
N PRO A 166 14.89 -2.02 6.24
CA PRO A 166 14.91 -3.24 7.02
C PRO A 166 14.53 -2.89 8.48
N SER A 167 13.39 -3.40 8.92
CA SER A 167 12.85 -3.12 10.26
C SER A 167 12.38 -4.41 10.92
N THR A 168 12.43 -4.45 12.25
CA THR A 168 11.93 -5.59 13.04
C THR A 168 10.41 -5.56 13.21
N PHE A 169 9.78 -4.44 12.89
CA PHE A 169 8.35 -4.20 13.02
C PHE A 169 7.73 -3.93 11.63
N PRO A 170 6.41 -4.02 11.46
CA PRO A 170 5.78 -3.79 10.16
C PRO A 170 6.04 -2.37 9.66
N ALA A 171 6.66 -2.27 8.48
CA ALA A 171 7.04 -0.99 7.89
C ALA A 171 5.85 -0.05 7.66
N ILE A 172 4.65 -0.60 7.47
CA ILE A 172 3.41 0.16 7.34
C ILE A 172 3.10 1.01 8.57
N VAL A 173 3.49 0.59 9.78
CA VAL A 173 3.28 1.36 11.02
C VAL A 173 4.03 2.68 10.94
N ALA A 174 5.25 2.66 10.40
CA ALA A 174 6.03 3.86 10.22
C ALA A 174 5.43 4.82 9.17
N LEU A 175 4.79 4.28 8.12
CA LEU A 175 4.07 5.06 7.12
C LEU A 175 2.76 5.68 7.66
N CYS A 176 2.18 5.11 8.72
CA CYS A 176 0.91 5.56 9.30
C CYS A 176 1.05 6.56 10.46
N THR A 177 2.26 6.99 10.81
CA THR A 177 2.53 7.90 11.95
C THR A 177 1.61 9.12 12.02
N ASN A 178 1.35 9.74 10.88
CA ASN A 178 0.55 10.96 10.79
C ASN A 178 -0.92 10.68 10.44
N ASN A 179 -1.35 9.43 10.40
CA ASN A 179 -2.71 9.05 9.98
C ASN A 179 -3.26 7.91 10.85
N LEU A 180 -3.86 8.28 11.99
CA LEU A 180 -4.43 7.33 12.93
C LEU A 180 -5.58 6.51 12.34
N SER A 181 -6.37 7.09 11.42
CA SER A 181 -7.45 6.37 10.74
C SER A 181 -6.89 5.23 9.86
N LEU A 182 -5.78 5.50 9.18
CA LEU A 182 -5.05 4.48 8.42
C LEU A 182 -4.42 3.45 9.35
N LEU A 183 -3.82 3.87 10.48
CA LEU A 183 -3.26 2.96 11.48
C LEU A 183 -4.34 2.01 12.04
N LYS A 184 -5.51 2.55 12.41
CA LYS A 184 -6.68 1.75 12.84
C LYS A 184 -7.10 0.76 11.76
N CYS A 185 -7.12 1.18 10.49
CA CYS A 185 -7.46 0.32 9.35
C CYS A 185 -6.48 -0.86 9.22
N VAL A 186 -5.16 -0.62 9.25
CA VAL A 186 -4.16 -1.68 9.09
C VAL A 186 -4.12 -2.63 10.30
N LEU A 187 -4.30 -2.11 11.52
CA LEU A 187 -4.37 -2.92 12.75
C LEU A 187 -5.60 -3.83 12.77
N LYS A 188 -6.77 -3.31 12.34
CA LYS A 188 -7.99 -4.12 12.20
C LYS A 188 -7.77 -5.30 11.24
N ASN A 189 -6.98 -5.08 10.19
CA ASN A 189 -6.66 -6.06 9.15
C ASN A 189 -5.45 -6.98 9.46
N GLY A 190 -4.97 -6.99 10.72
CA GLY A 190 -3.97 -7.95 11.17
C GLY A 190 -2.51 -7.51 11.01
N CYS A 191 -2.26 -6.20 11.03
CA CYS A 191 -0.91 -5.65 11.23
C CYS A 191 -0.32 -6.21 12.53
N ASP A 192 0.95 -6.63 12.47
CA ASP A 192 1.65 -7.24 13.60
C ASP A 192 2.18 -6.18 14.58
N ALA A 193 1.28 -5.69 15.43
CA ALA A 193 1.60 -4.70 16.46
C ALA A 193 2.56 -5.24 17.54
N LEU A 194 2.63 -6.56 17.74
CA LEU A 194 3.47 -7.16 18.79
C LEU A 194 4.95 -6.94 18.48
N SER A 195 5.33 -7.09 17.21
CA SER A 195 6.70 -6.85 16.74
C SER A 195 7.20 -5.41 16.93
N CYS A 196 6.30 -4.44 17.16
CA CYS A 196 6.70 -3.09 17.60
C CYS A 196 7.31 -3.08 19.01
N PHE A 197 7.05 -4.09 19.83
CA PHE A 197 7.53 -4.11 21.22
C PHE A 197 8.54 -5.23 21.50
N THR A 198 8.92 -6.00 20.48
CA THR A 198 10.03 -6.95 20.59
C THR A 198 11.35 -6.22 20.42
N CYS A 199 12.13 -6.14 21.50
CA CYS A 199 13.45 -5.50 21.50
C CYS A 199 14.54 -6.52 21.84
N VAL A 200 15.62 -6.52 21.07
CA VAL A 200 16.77 -7.42 21.25
C VAL A 200 17.51 -7.17 22.57
N HIS A 201 17.41 -5.95 23.12
CA HIS A 201 18.12 -5.58 24.34
C HIS A 201 17.35 -5.91 25.63
N SER A 202 16.04 -6.17 25.57
CA SER A 202 15.17 -6.73 26.64
C SER A 202 15.41 -6.26 28.10
N GLY A 203 16.00 -5.08 28.34
CA GLY A 203 16.34 -4.55 29.66
C GLY A 203 17.77 -3.98 29.78
N ALA A 204 18.70 -4.37 28.91
CA ALA A 204 20.04 -3.81 28.86
C ALA A 204 20.04 -2.34 28.35
N PRO A 205 21.02 -1.52 28.74
CA PRO A 205 21.21 -0.20 28.16
C PRO A 205 21.43 -0.31 26.65
N HIS A 206 20.73 0.51 25.88
CA HIS A 206 20.97 0.59 24.43
C HIS A 206 22.33 1.25 24.18
N PRO A 207 23.11 0.79 23.17
CA PRO A 207 24.27 1.54 22.71
C PRO A 207 23.86 2.95 22.25
N PRO A 208 24.77 3.95 22.31
CA PRO A 208 24.49 5.31 21.89
C PRO A 208 23.94 5.33 20.44
N PRO A 209 23.01 6.24 20.12
CA PRO A 209 22.34 6.24 18.82
C PRO A 209 23.35 6.51 17.70
N GLU A 210 23.71 5.47 16.97
CA GLU A 210 24.50 5.59 15.73
C GLU A 210 23.59 6.14 14.63
N GLY A 211 23.68 7.45 14.39
CA GLY A 211 23.33 8.12 13.13
C GLY A 211 22.08 7.60 12.40
N VAL A 212 20.93 7.51 13.06
CA VAL A 212 19.66 7.28 12.33
C VAL A 212 19.38 8.54 11.52
N GLN A 213 19.46 8.45 10.19
CA GLN A 213 19.17 9.56 9.30
C GLN A 213 17.75 10.10 9.55
N ASN A 214 17.68 11.43 9.69
CA ASN A 214 16.50 12.23 10.06
C ASN A 214 15.47 12.37 8.92
N ASP A 215 15.13 11.29 8.21
CA ASP A 215 14.14 11.37 7.15
C ASP A 215 12.78 10.84 7.62
N CYS A 216 11.86 11.76 7.88
CA CYS A 216 10.48 11.48 8.29
C CYS A 216 9.66 10.78 7.20
N LEU A 217 10.15 10.83 5.96
CA LEU A 217 9.53 10.25 4.78
C LEU A 217 10.34 9.04 4.38
N LEU A 218 9.92 7.86 4.83
CA LEU A 218 10.52 6.59 4.39
C LEU A 218 10.54 6.53 2.86
N PRO A 219 11.73 6.59 2.22
CA PRO A 219 11.80 6.47 0.78
C PRO A 219 11.46 5.03 0.42
N LEU A 220 10.35 4.85 -0.30
CA LEU A 220 10.06 3.58 -0.99
C LEU A 220 11.04 3.48 -2.16
N ASN A 221 12.21 2.90 -1.91
CA ASN A 221 13.26 2.71 -2.90
C ASN A 221 13.67 1.23 -2.92
N CYS A 222 13.98 0.71 -4.10
CA CYS A 222 14.49 -0.65 -4.26
C CYS A 222 16.01 -0.75 -4.02
N ASN A 223 16.75 0.37 -4.09
CA ASN A 223 18.21 0.39 -4.14
C ASN A 223 18.88 0.66 -2.78
N GLY A 224 18.25 0.30 -1.66
CA GLY A 224 18.88 0.41 -0.35
C GLY A 224 20.03 -0.58 -0.20
N THR A 225 21.18 -0.15 0.30
CA THR A 225 22.16 -1.08 0.88
C THR A 225 21.50 -1.76 2.09
N PRO A 226 21.69 -3.08 2.29
CA PRO A 226 21.15 -3.76 3.47
C PRO A 226 21.87 -3.22 4.72
N GLY A 227 21.32 -2.14 5.27
CA GLY A 227 21.77 -1.55 6.52
C GLY A 227 21.31 -2.38 7.71
N ARG A 228 21.72 -1.94 8.90
CA ARG A 228 21.26 -2.47 10.18
C ARG A 228 19.73 -2.45 10.25
N THR A 229 19.12 -3.54 10.72
CA THR A 229 17.68 -3.60 10.96
C THR A 229 17.28 -2.62 12.07
N ILE A 230 16.35 -1.72 11.78
CA ILE A 230 15.90 -0.70 12.70
C ILE A 230 14.86 -1.30 13.66
N GLN A 231 15.10 -1.14 14.97
CA GLN A 231 14.14 -1.52 16.00
C GLN A 231 13.12 -0.40 16.22
N PHE A 232 11.89 -0.75 16.58
CA PHE A 232 10.82 0.22 16.82
C PHE A 232 11.18 1.25 17.90
N CYS A 233 11.76 0.79 19.02
CA CYS A 233 12.23 1.66 20.10
C CYS A 233 13.28 2.68 19.65
N GLU A 234 14.10 2.37 18.65
CA GLU A 234 15.09 3.30 18.09
C GLU A 234 14.41 4.31 17.17
N TRP A 235 13.51 3.83 16.32
CA TRP A 235 12.79 4.67 15.36
C TRP A 235 11.90 5.71 16.06
N ILE A 236 11.16 5.34 17.12
CA ILE A 236 10.31 6.30 17.83
C ILE A 236 11.08 7.32 18.68
N SER A 237 12.35 7.04 19.00
CA SER A 237 13.22 7.98 19.72
C SER A 237 13.76 9.09 18.82
N THR A 238 13.58 9.00 17.51
CA THR A 238 13.99 10.09 16.61
C THR A 238 13.16 11.34 16.89
N PRO A 239 13.76 12.55 16.87
CA PRO A 239 13.08 13.77 17.32
C PRO A 239 11.78 14.03 16.56
N VAL A 240 11.74 13.71 15.26
CA VAL A 240 10.55 13.94 14.43
C VAL A 240 9.41 12.96 14.75
N VAL A 241 9.72 11.69 14.98
CA VAL A 241 8.68 10.68 15.24
C VAL A 241 8.18 10.80 16.68
N CYS A 242 9.08 11.15 17.61
CA CYS A 242 8.80 11.18 19.05
C CYS A 242 7.59 12.07 19.39
N GLU A 243 7.42 13.22 18.74
CA GLU A 243 6.28 14.12 19.01
C GLU A 243 4.91 13.55 18.60
N ARG A 244 4.89 12.61 17.66
CA ARG A 244 3.65 12.12 17.02
C ARG A 244 3.25 10.71 17.44
N VAL A 245 4.11 10.05 18.20
CA VAL A 245 3.98 8.61 18.44
C VAL A 245 3.07 8.26 19.61
N GLY A 246 2.71 9.21 20.49
CA GLY A 246 1.83 8.94 21.64
C GLY A 246 0.53 8.23 21.25
N PRO A 247 -0.31 8.82 20.37
CA PRO A 247 -1.54 8.17 19.88
C PRO A 247 -1.29 6.88 19.09
N VAL A 248 -0.14 6.77 18.43
CA VAL A 248 0.27 5.54 17.72
C VAL A 248 0.56 4.42 18.71
N LEU A 249 1.33 4.69 19.77
CA LEU A 249 1.60 3.74 20.86
C LEU A 249 0.32 3.32 21.55
N ASP A 250 -0.58 4.27 21.81
CA ASP A 250 -1.87 4.01 22.42
C ASP A 250 -2.67 2.98 21.63
N LEU A 251 -2.80 3.18 20.31
CA LEU A 251 -3.47 2.26 19.40
C LEU A 251 -2.75 0.91 19.28
N LEU A 252 -1.42 0.90 19.24
CA LEU A 252 -0.64 -0.35 19.18
C LEU A 252 -0.86 -1.19 20.45
N LEU A 253 -0.84 -0.56 21.63
CA LEU A 253 -1.08 -1.22 22.92
C LEU A 253 -2.49 -1.82 23.03
N GLU A 254 -3.48 -1.31 22.30
CA GLU A 254 -4.83 -1.89 22.24
C GLU A 254 -4.94 -3.19 21.44
N HIS A 255 -3.91 -3.50 20.65
CA HIS A 255 -3.85 -4.67 19.77
C HIS A 255 -2.86 -5.75 20.25
N VAL A 256 -2.18 -5.51 21.37
CA VAL A 256 -1.21 -6.43 21.98
C VAL A 256 -1.64 -6.79 23.39
N GLY A 257 -1.26 -7.99 23.84
CA GLY A 257 -1.57 -8.47 25.19
C GLY A 257 -0.61 -7.90 26.23
N HIS A 258 -0.02 -8.77 27.04
CA HIS A 258 1.05 -8.36 27.94
C HIS A 258 2.35 -8.16 27.16
N VAL A 259 3.03 -7.04 27.41
CA VAL A 259 4.23 -6.64 26.69
C VAL A 259 5.27 -6.11 27.68
N GLN A 260 6.52 -6.53 27.51
CA GLN A 260 7.66 -6.05 28.28
C GLN A 260 8.37 -4.95 27.49
N LEU A 261 8.26 -3.71 27.95
CA LEU A 261 8.91 -2.57 27.30
C LEU A 261 10.41 -2.57 27.60
N CYS A 262 11.24 -2.21 26.62
CA CYS A 262 12.67 -2.03 26.86
C CYS A 262 12.97 -0.74 27.64
N SER A 263 14.16 -0.66 28.23
CA SER A 263 14.64 0.51 28.99
C SER A 263 14.49 1.83 28.24
N LYS A 264 14.76 1.84 26.92
CA LYS A 264 14.62 3.04 26.08
C LYS A 264 13.18 3.48 25.90
N LEU A 265 12.25 2.53 25.70
CA LEU A 265 10.82 2.83 25.62
C LEU A 265 10.27 3.36 26.96
N ILE A 266 10.72 2.77 28.07
CA ILE A 266 10.36 3.22 29.42
C ILE A 266 10.86 4.65 29.65
N GLN A 267 12.12 4.95 29.35
CA GLN A 267 12.69 6.30 29.46
C GLN A 267 11.94 7.34 28.62
N LEU A 268 11.52 6.97 27.40
CA LEU A 268 10.71 7.86 26.55
C LEU A 268 9.31 8.10 27.11
N LEU A 269 8.70 7.10 27.73
CA LEU A 269 7.40 7.24 28.39
C LEU A 269 7.50 8.06 29.68
N ASP A 270 8.61 7.93 30.41
CA ASP A 270 8.85 8.65 31.67
C ASP A 270 9.23 10.12 31.45
N SER A 271 9.81 10.47 30.30
CA SER A 271 10.20 11.84 30.00
C SER A 271 9.05 12.73 29.54
N ARG A 272 7.84 12.19 29.33
CA ARG A 272 6.69 12.93 28.80
C ARG A 272 5.42 12.70 29.62
N ASP A 273 4.98 13.76 30.30
CA ASP A 273 3.77 13.74 31.14
C ASP A 273 2.49 13.46 30.34
N GLU A 274 2.44 13.89 29.07
CA GLU A 274 1.30 13.69 28.16
C GLU A 274 0.99 12.21 27.87
N TRP A 275 1.92 11.29 28.15
CA TRP A 275 1.79 9.87 27.85
C TRP A 275 1.36 9.02 29.05
N HIS A 276 0.79 9.66 30.07
CA HIS A 276 0.30 8.98 31.27
C HIS A 276 -0.64 7.80 30.96
N ASP A 277 -1.57 7.98 30.00
CA ASP A 277 -2.50 6.93 29.61
C ASP A 277 -1.82 5.76 28.91
N VAL A 278 -0.84 6.06 28.04
CA VAL A 278 -0.02 5.04 27.35
C VAL A 278 0.79 4.25 28.37
N LYS A 279 1.38 4.93 29.37
CA LYS A 279 2.13 4.30 30.46
C LYS A 279 1.26 3.42 31.34
N ARG A 280 0.03 3.87 31.63
CA ARG A 280 -0.96 3.07 32.35
C ARG A 280 -1.38 1.84 31.53
N LYS A 281 -1.55 1.97 30.22
CA LYS A 281 -1.88 0.86 29.31
C LYS A 281 -0.74 -0.14 29.13
N SER A 282 0.52 0.30 29.22
CA SER A 282 1.69 -0.60 29.16
C SER A 282 1.98 -1.29 30.50
N SER A 283 1.46 -0.75 31.60
CA SER A 283 1.58 -1.34 32.93
C SER A 283 0.67 -2.57 33.10
N SER A 284 1.17 -3.55 33.84
CA SER A 284 0.43 -4.78 34.17
C SER A 284 -0.39 -4.60 35.46
N PRO A 285 -1.57 -5.24 35.60
CA PRO A 285 -2.24 -6.14 34.65
C PRO A 285 -3.29 -5.46 33.75
N ARG A 286 -3.49 -6.02 32.55
CA ARG A 286 -4.55 -5.62 31.60
C ARG A 286 -5.88 -6.31 31.94
N PRO A 287 -7.04 -5.70 31.62
CA PRO A 287 -8.34 -6.35 31.83
C PRO A 287 -8.43 -7.70 31.11
N LEU A 288 -9.01 -8.72 31.77
CA LEU A 288 -9.17 -10.06 31.20
C LEU A 288 -9.89 -10.04 29.85
N LEU A 289 -10.92 -9.21 29.72
CA LEU A 289 -11.67 -9.01 28.48
C LEU A 289 -10.74 -8.56 27.34
N HIS A 290 -9.84 -7.61 27.59
CA HIS A 290 -8.86 -7.21 26.56
C HIS A 290 -7.93 -8.37 26.17
N LEU A 291 -7.40 -9.12 27.13
CA LEU A 291 -6.52 -10.26 26.87
C LEU A 291 -7.22 -11.36 26.05
N CYS A 292 -8.44 -11.74 26.44
CA CYS A 292 -9.25 -12.69 25.69
C CYS A 292 -9.45 -12.23 24.24
N ARG A 293 -9.73 -10.95 24.01
CA ARG A 293 -9.89 -10.39 22.66
C ARG A 293 -8.64 -10.61 21.80
N VAL A 294 -7.48 -10.25 22.34
CA VAL A 294 -6.20 -10.37 21.63
C VAL A 294 -5.93 -11.85 21.31
N THR A 295 -6.08 -12.74 22.29
CA THR A 295 -5.87 -14.19 22.10
C THR A 295 -6.83 -14.79 21.07
N ILE A 296 -8.11 -14.41 21.07
CA ILE A 296 -9.07 -14.89 20.07
C ILE A 296 -8.66 -14.38 18.68
N ARG A 297 -8.33 -13.09 18.55
CA ARG A 297 -7.93 -12.51 17.26
C ARG A 297 -6.66 -13.16 16.70
N THR A 298 -5.66 -13.46 17.53
CA THR A 298 -4.43 -14.14 17.09
C THR A 298 -4.72 -15.56 16.62
N GLN A 299 -5.57 -16.31 17.33
CA GLN A 299 -5.97 -17.67 16.93
C GLN A 299 -6.85 -17.71 15.68
N MET A 300 -7.69 -16.70 15.45
CA MET A 300 -8.51 -16.61 14.25
C MET A 300 -7.68 -16.41 12.97
N GLY A 301 -6.55 -15.71 13.08
CA GLY A 301 -5.71 -15.37 11.94
C GLY A 301 -6.35 -14.35 10.99
N ARG A 302 -5.56 -13.83 10.06
CA ARG A 302 -5.94 -12.68 9.20
C ARG A 302 -7.16 -12.98 8.32
N ASN A 303 -7.23 -14.19 7.74
CA ASN A 303 -8.29 -14.55 6.80
C ASN A 303 -9.68 -14.60 7.46
N ARG A 304 -9.79 -15.13 8.67
CA ARG A 304 -11.07 -15.19 9.40
C ARG A 304 -11.48 -13.83 9.96
N LEU A 305 -10.50 -13.00 10.35
CA LEU A 305 -10.77 -11.63 10.80
C LEU A 305 -11.34 -10.75 9.68
N ARG A 306 -10.92 -10.96 8.42
CA ARG A 306 -11.49 -10.26 7.25
C ARG A 306 -12.97 -10.58 7.05
N SER A 307 -13.37 -11.83 7.30
CA SER A 307 -14.76 -12.30 7.10
C SER A 307 -15.53 -12.43 8.43
N ILE A 308 -15.16 -11.64 9.46
CA ILE A 308 -15.69 -11.83 10.81
C ILE A 308 -17.21 -11.65 10.90
N ALA A 309 -17.78 -10.79 10.06
CA ALA A 309 -19.22 -10.56 9.98
C ALA A 309 -20.00 -11.76 9.41
N GLY A 310 -19.32 -12.65 8.67
CA GLY A 310 -19.92 -13.88 8.11
C GLY A 310 -19.73 -15.12 8.99
N LEU A 311 -19.09 -14.99 10.16
CA LEU A 311 -18.91 -16.12 11.07
C LEU A 311 -20.20 -16.40 11.86
N PRO A 312 -20.49 -17.67 12.19
CA PRO A 312 -21.67 -18.04 12.99
C PRO A 312 -21.44 -17.69 14.48
N LEU A 313 -21.27 -16.41 14.78
CA LEU A 313 -21.05 -15.87 16.11
C LEU A 313 -22.18 -14.88 16.46
N PRO A 314 -22.57 -14.77 17.74
CA PRO A 314 -23.48 -13.72 18.18
C PRO A 314 -22.98 -12.31 17.83
N ASP A 315 -23.88 -11.40 17.44
CA ASP A 315 -23.54 -10.03 17.04
C ASP A 315 -22.68 -9.28 18.05
N ARG A 316 -22.93 -9.51 19.36
CA ARG A 316 -22.12 -8.91 20.43
C ARG A 316 -20.65 -9.36 20.37
N LEU A 317 -20.40 -10.63 20.09
CA LEU A 317 -19.04 -11.15 19.94
C LEU A 317 -18.40 -10.66 18.65
N ILE A 318 -19.17 -10.55 17.56
CA ILE A 318 -18.69 -9.95 16.30
C ILE A 318 -18.24 -8.51 16.55
N ARG A 319 -19.06 -7.66 17.19
CA ARG A 319 -18.71 -6.26 17.51
C ARG A 319 -17.47 -6.14 18.38
N TYR A 320 -17.42 -6.97 19.43
CA TYR A 320 -16.30 -7.05 20.35
C TYR A 320 -14.98 -7.42 19.65
N LEU A 321 -15.01 -8.38 18.73
CA LEU A 321 -13.82 -8.80 17.98
C LEU A 321 -13.49 -7.88 16.80
N SER A 322 -14.48 -7.20 16.21
CA SER A 322 -14.31 -6.28 15.09
C SER A 322 -13.82 -4.90 15.49
N LEU A 323 -13.71 -4.64 16.81
CA LEU A 323 -13.33 -3.35 17.39
C LEU A 323 -14.27 -2.21 16.95
N ALA A 324 -15.55 -2.51 16.72
CA ALA A 324 -16.53 -1.55 16.18
C ALA A 324 -16.98 -0.50 17.20
N ASP A 325 -16.87 -0.80 18.49
CA ASP A 325 -17.40 0.03 19.58
C ASP A 325 -16.39 1.06 20.13
N TRP A 326 -15.26 1.29 19.46
CA TRP A 326 -14.21 2.23 19.89
C TRP A 326 -14.17 3.43 18.94
N ASN A 327 -15.19 4.29 19.05
CA ASN A 327 -15.22 5.65 18.51
C ASN A 327 -14.67 6.63 19.55
#